data_AF-A0A3G3GVI7-F1
#
_entry.id   AF-A0A3G3GVI7-F1
#
_cell.length_a   1.000
_cell.length_b   1.000
_cell.length_c   1.000
_cell.angle_alpha   90.00
_cell.angle_beta   90.00
_cell.angle_gamma   90.00
#
_symmetry.space_group_name_H-M   'P 1'
#
loop_
_entity.id
_entity.type
_entity.pdbx_description
1 polymer ?
#
loop_
_entity_poly.entity_id
_entity_poly.type
_entity_poly.pdbx_seq_one_letter_code
_entity_poly.pdbx_strand_id
1 'polypeptide(L)'
;MQRFIFVLAIAAVLFTGMAATTPSAPAPSTTAPKADGIQFVDLPWAKVLEKAKKEKKIIFFDAYASWCGPCKMMQKNVFTRKDVGDYFNATFINVKKDMEIGEGPQLASRYPIEGYPTLFFVDGNGKLVTTHLGAIMDGPELIKFAKAVTGKK
;
A
#
# COMPACT_ATOMS: atom_id res chain seq x y z
N MET A 1 47.52 68.07 -0.15
CA MET A 1 48.46 67.19 0.57
C MET A 1 47.77 65.83 0.63
N GLN A 2 48.17 64.73 0.03
CA GLN A 2 49.44 64.25 -0.51
C GLN A 2 49.11 63.00 -1.37
N ARG A 3 49.52 63.01 -2.65
CA ARG A 3 49.98 61.89 -3.52
C ARG A 3 49.04 60.69 -3.83
N PHE A 4 48.68 60.42 -5.10
CA PHE A 4 49.47 59.75 -6.16
C PHE A 4 49.89 58.32 -5.71
N ILE A 5 49.67 57.16 -6.38
CA ILE A 5 49.58 56.77 -7.80
C ILE A 5 49.15 55.28 -7.88
N PHE A 6 48.40 54.93 -8.93
CA PHE A 6 48.31 53.68 -9.72
C PHE A 6 48.93 52.37 -9.19
N VAL A 7 48.19 51.25 -9.32
CA VAL A 7 48.58 50.12 -10.19
C VAL A 7 47.32 49.37 -10.68
N LEU A 8 47.22 49.25 -12.00
CA LEU A 8 46.36 48.33 -12.75
C LEU A 8 46.76 46.87 -12.52
N ALA A 9 45.78 45.99 -12.34
CA ALA A 9 45.89 44.61 -12.81
C ALA A 9 44.49 44.06 -13.14
N ILE A 10 44.15 44.21 -14.42
CA ILE A 10 43.06 43.49 -15.07
C ILE A 10 43.52 42.05 -15.25
N ALA A 11 42.76 41.08 -14.72
CA ALA A 11 42.81 39.70 -15.17
C ALA A 11 41.38 39.18 -15.26
N ALA A 12 40.75 39.48 -16.39
CA ALA A 12 39.54 38.81 -16.83
C ALA A 12 39.89 37.36 -17.20
N VAL A 13 39.50 36.40 -16.36
CA VAL A 13 39.48 34.99 -16.72
C VAL A 13 38.03 34.62 -17.01
N LEU A 14 37.70 34.63 -18.30
CA LEU A 14 36.46 34.09 -18.85
C LEU A 14 36.49 32.56 -18.69
N PHE A 15 35.83 32.04 -17.65
CA PHE A 15 35.52 30.62 -17.54
C PHE A 15 34.27 30.32 -18.36
N THR A 16 34.46 30.11 -19.66
CA THR A 16 33.49 29.41 -20.50
C THR A 16 33.60 27.91 -20.24
N GLY A 17 32.50 27.26 -19.85
CA GLY A 17 32.39 25.81 -20.02
C GLY A 17 31.59 25.07 -18.94
N MET A 18 30.34 24.76 -19.30
CA MET A 18 29.70 23.44 -19.15
C MET A 18 29.77 22.73 -17.79
N ALA A 19 28.63 22.62 -17.11
CA ALA A 19 27.83 21.39 -17.09
C ALA A 19 26.72 21.53 -16.04
N ALA A 20 25.47 21.56 -16.52
CA ALA A 20 24.31 21.33 -15.67
C ALA A 20 24.28 19.84 -15.30
N THR A 21 24.86 19.48 -14.16
CA THR A 21 24.61 18.19 -13.52
C THR A 21 23.51 18.38 -12.49
N THR A 22 22.31 17.97 -12.89
CA THR A 22 21.16 17.70 -12.03
C THR A 22 21.62 16.97 -10.77
N PRO A 23 21.29 17.42 -9.55
CA PRO A 23 21.36 16.54 -8.39
C PRO A 23 20.30 15.46 -8.58
N SER A 24 20.75 14.29 -9.02
CA SER A 24 19.97 13.06 -8.98
C SER A 24 19.65 12.78 -7.51
N ALA A 25 18.42 13.04 -7.10
CA ALA A 25 17.92 12.60 -5.82
C ALA A 25 18.03 11.06 -5.78
N PRO A 26 18.73 10.47 -4.80
CA PRO A 26 18.63 9.03 -4.60
C PRO A 26 17.19 8.73 -4.16
N ALA A 27 16.45 8.04 -5.01
CA ALA A 27 15.19 7.43 -4.62
C ALA A 27 15.46 6.52 -3.41
N PRO A 28 14.76 6.70 -2.27
CA PRO A 28 14.79 5.69 -1.23
C PRO A 28 13.96 4.50 -1.74
N SER A 29 14.24 3.24 -1.41
CA SER A 29 15.33 2.56 -0.74
C SER A 29 14.93 1.08 -0.83
N THR A 30 15.91 0.20 -0.93
CA THR A 30 15.85 -1.16 -0.39
C THR A 30 14.80 -2.09 -1.01
N THR A 31 15.28 -2.91 -1.94
CA THR A 31 14.66 -4.19 -2.30
C THR A 31 14.62 -5.08 -1.06
N ALA A 32 13.55 -4.94 -0.25
CA ALA A 32 13.15 -5.98 0.67
C ALA A 32 12.89 -7.25 -0.15
N PRO A 33 13.29 -8.45 0.32
CA PRO A 33 12.97 -9.69 -0.36
C PRO A 33 11.45 -9.73 -0.55
N LYS A 34 11.02 -9.71 -1.81
CA LYS A 34 9.62 -9.72 -2.19
C LYS A 34 9.07 -11.07 -1.80
N ALA A 35 8.51 -11.15 -0.60
CA ALA A 35 7.83 -12.34 -0.14
C ALA A 35 6.75 -12.72 -1.17
N ASP A 36 6.69 -13.99 -1.53
CA ASP A 36 5.68 -14.49 -2.45
C ASP A 36 4.29 -14.29 -1.81
N GLY A 37 3.43 -13.54 -2.50
CA GLY A 37 2.04 -13.31 -2.05
C GLY A 37 1.78 -12.04 -1.23
N ILE A 38 0.55 -11.93 -0.76
CA ILE A 38 0.03 -10.80 0.01
C ILE A 38 0.64 -10.80 1.41
N GLN A 39 1.17 -9.65 1.81
CA GLN A 39 1.68 -9.38 3.15
C GLN A 39 0.58 -8.79 4.02
N PHE A 40 -0.01 -9.63 4.86
CA PHE A 40 -1.01 -9.21 5.84
C PHE A 40 -0.35 -8.60 7.07
N VAL A 41 -0.79 -7.40 7.46
CA VAL A 41 -0.36 -6.80 8.71
C VAL A 41 -1.18 -7.34 9.87
N ASP A 42 -0.50 -7.72 10.95
CA ASP A 42 -1.14 -8.09 12.21
C ASP A 42 -1.08 -6.90 13.17
N LEU A 43 -2.09 -6.03 13.07
CA LEU A 43 -2.26 -4.85 13.90
C LEU A 43 -3.71 -4.78 14.39
N PRO A 44 -3.98 -4.18 15.56
CA PRO A 44 -5.34 -3.84 15.97
C PRO A 44 -6.01 -2.94 14.94
N TRP A 45 -7.33 -3.07 14.75
CA TRP A 45 -8.06 -2.35 13.71
C TRP A 45 -7.87 -0.83 13.76
N ALA A 46 -7.80 -0.25 14.96
CA ALA A 46 -7.53 1.18 15.13
C ALA A 46 -6.18 1.59 14.51
N LYS A 47 -5.13 0.77 14.66
CA LYS A 47 -3.81 1.03 14.09
C LYS A 47 -3.76 0.80 12.59
N VAL A 48 -4.57 -0.11 12.07
CA VAL A 48 -4.79 -0.27 10.63
C VAL A 48 -5.37 1.02 10.03
N LEU A 49 -6.42 1.58 10.64
CA LEU A 49 -7.03 2.83 10.19
C LEU A 49 -6.04 4.00 10.23
N GLU A 50 -5.27 4.15 11.32
CA GLU A 50 -4.21 5.15 11.42
C GLU A 50 -3.19 5.02 10.28
N LYS A 51 -2.71 3.80 10.01
CA LYS A 51 -1.76 3.50 8.94
C LYS A 51 -2.35 3.81 7.55
N ALA A 52 -3.60 3.41 7.30
CA ALA A 52 -4.30 3.66 6.05
C ALA A 52 -4.51 5.16 5.78
N LYS A 53 -4.89 5.95 6.80
CA LYS A 53 -4.98 7.42 6.70
C LYS A 53 -3.63 8.04 6.39
N LYS A 54 -2.58 7.62 7.12
CA LYS A 54 -1.22 8.15 6.95
C LYS A 54 -0.66 7.87 5.55
N GLU A 55 -0.85 6.66 5.05
CA GLU A 55 -0.37 6.24 3.73
C GLU A 55 -1.32 6.60 2.58
N LYS A 56 -2.51 7.14 2.90
CA LYS A 56 -3.59 7.43 1.93
C LYS A 56 -3.96 6.21 1.08
N LYS A 57 -3.97 5.03 1.70
CA LYS A 57 -4.29 3.75 1.06
C LYS A 57 -5.64 3.22 1.51
N ILE A 58 -6.29 2.48 0.63
CA ILE A 58 -7.45 1.66 0.97
C ILE A 58 -6.97 0.42 1.73
N ILE A 59 -7.78 -0.05 2.67
CA ILE A 59 -7.59 -1.29 3.41
C ILE A 59 -8.26 -2.40 2.62
N PHE A 60 -7.50 -3.43 2.25
CA PHE A 60 -8.04 -4.71 1.83
C PHE A 60 -8.21 -5.57 3.08
N PHE A 61 -9.45 -5.94 3.38
CA PHE A 61 -9.81 -6.66 4.59
C PHE A 61 -10.45 -8.02 4.25
N ASP A 62 -9.69 -9.09 4.44
CA ASP A 62 -10.16 -10.48 4.40
C ASP A 62 -10.86 -10.84 5.73
N ALA A 63 -12.19 -10.80 5.71
CA ALA A 63 -13.02 -11.25 6.83
C ALA A 63 -13.28 -12.75 6.70
N TYR A 64 -12.65 -13.53 7.58
CA TYR A 64 -12.67 -14.99 7.54
C TYR A 64 -13.14 -15.58 8.88
N ALA A 65 -13.28 -16.90 8.92
CA ALA A 65 -13.40 -17.68 10.15
C ALA A 65 -12.44 -18.88 10.08
N SER A 66 -11.85 -19.29 11.20
CA SER A 66 -10.83 -20.35 11.23
C SER A 66 -11.32 -21.71 10.69
N TRP A 67 -12.62 -22.00 10.80
CA TRP A 67 -13.23 -23.22 10.27
C TRP A 67 -13.59 -23.11 8.76
N CYS A 68 -13.59 -21.91 8.17
CA CYS A 68 -14.00 -21.67 6.79
C CYS A 68 -13.07 -22.35 5.76
N GLY A 69 -13.59 -23.37 5.07
CA GLY A 69 -12.87 -24.10 4.02
C GLY A 69 -12.47 -23.21 2.82
N PRO A 70 -13.40 -22.48 2.19
CA PRO A 70 -13.09 -21.59 1.07
C PRO A 70 -12.04 -20.52 1.41
N CYS A 71 -12.06 -19.98 2.63
CA CYS A 71 -11.07 -19.02 3.11
C CYS A 71 -9.66 -19.62 3.09
N LYS A 72 -9.51 -20.85 3.62
CA LYS A 72 -8.22 -21.57 3.60
C LYS A 72 -7.73 -21.86 2.19
N MET A 73 -8.62 -22.22 1.27
CA MET A 73 -8.27 -22.44 -0.14
C MET A 73 -7.79 -21.16 -0.81
N MET A 74 -8.47 -20.03 -0.60
CA MET A 74 -8.08 -18.74 -1.16
C MET A 74 -6.73 -18.28 -0.60
N GLN A 75 -6.51 -18.42 0.71
CA GLN A 75 -5.23 -18.10 1.34
C GLN A 75 -4.08 -18.92 0.77
N LYS A 76 -4.29 -20.22 0.52
CA LYS A 76 -3.25 -21.12 -0.01
C LYS A 76 -2.96 -20.94 -1.49
N ASN A 77 -4.00 -20.72 -2.31
CA ASN A 77 -3.89 -20.81 -3.77
C ASN A 77 -3.86 -19.45 -4.47
N VAL A 78 -4.40 -18.41 -3.83
CA VAL A 78 -4.55 -17.07 -4.43
C VAL A 78 -3.67 -16.06 -3.73
N PHE A 79 -3.73 -15.98 -2.39
CA PHE A 79 -2.96 -14.97 -1.66
C PHE A 79 -1.46 -15.25 -1.61
N THR A 80 -1.00 -16.46 -1.90
CA THR A 80 0.42 -16.81 -2.02
C THR A 80 1.00 -16.50 -3.40
N ARG A 81 0.17 -16.16 -4.38
CA ARG A 81 0.64 -15.91 -5.74
C ARG A 81 1.42 -14.60 -5.81
N LYS A 82 2.55 -14.65 -6.52
CA LYS A 82 3.43 -13.49 -6.69
C LYS A 82 2.73 -12.31 -7.37
N ASP A 83 1.98 -12.54 -8.45
CA ASP A 83 1.26 -11.47 -9.16
C ASP A 83 0.22 -10.76 -8.27
N VAL A 84 -0.50 -11.53 -7.46
CA VAL A 84 -1.45 -11.01 -6.49
C VAL A 84 -0.72 -10.21 -5.40
N GLY A 85 0.33 -10.78 -4.81
CA GLY A 85 1.16 -10.08 -3.82
C GLY A 85 1.73 -8.77 -4.34
N ASP A 86 2.31 -8.80 -5.54
CA ASP A 86 2.91 -7.65 -6.22
C ASP A 86 1.93 -6.47 -6.31
N TYR A 87 0.69 -6.74 -6.70
CA TYR A 87 -0.34 -5.70 -6.82
C TYR A 87 -0.88 -5.27 -5.45
N PHE A 88 -1.25 -6.21 -4.59
CA PHE A 88 -1.92 -5.91 -3.32
C PHE A 88 -1.00 -5.21 -2.33
N ASN A 89 0.27 -5.62 -2.22
CA ASN A 89 1.23 -5.02 -1.30
C ASN A 89 1.59 -3.58 -1.70
N ALA A 90 1.61 -3.29 -3.00
CA ALA A 90 1.84 -1.93 -3.48
C ALA A 90 0.62 -1.02 -3.25
N THR A 91 -0.58 -1.56 -3.37
CA THR A 91 -1.82 -0.78 -3.50
C THR A 91 -2.57 -0.60 -2.18
N PHE A 92 -2.60 -1.60 -1.31
CA PHE A 92 -3.47 -1.64 -0.13
C PHE A 92 -2.69 -1.80 1.17
N ILE A 93 -3.37 -1.48 2.28
CA ILE A 93 -3.04 -2.05 3.58
C ILE A 93 -3.81 -3.38 3.69
N ASN A 94 -3.10 -4.50 3.64
CA ASN A 94 -3.74 -5.82 3.65
C ASN A 94 -3.91 -6.31 5.09
N VAL A 95 -5.13 -6.65 5.45
CA VAL A 95 -5.50 -7.14 6.79
C VAL A 95 -6.39 -8.35 6.63
N LYS A 96 -6.20 -9.32 7.53
CA LYS A 96 -7.15 -10.42 7.70
C LYS A 96 -7.55 -10.49 9.16
N LYS A 97 -8.82 -10.73 9.44
CA LYS A 97 -9.32 -10.97 10.80
C LYS A 97 -10.30 -12.12 10.79
N ASP A 98 -10.16 -12.96 11.80
CA ASP A 98 -11.19 -13.91 12.16
C ASP A 98 -12.34 -13.12 12.80
N MET A 99 -13.54 -13.21 12.21
CA MET A 99 -14.70 -12.42 12.63
C MET A 99 -15.41 -12.98 13.86
N GLU A 100 -15.04 -14.18 14.32
CA GLU A 100 -15.69 -14.86 15.44
C GLU A 100 -14.92 -14.74 16.76
N ILE A 101 -13.65 -14.32 16.70
CA ILE A 101 -12.77 -14.23 17.87
C ILE A 101 -12.03 -12.90 17.94
N GLY A 102 -11.47 -12.58 19.12
CA GLY A 102 -10.69 -11.35 19.32
C GLY A 102 -11.51 -10.08 19.04
N GLU A 103 -10.99 -9.19 18.20
CA GLU A 103 -11.72 -7.98 17.76
C GLU A 103 -12.78 -8.27 16.67
N GLY A 104 -12.82 -9.50 16.14
CA GLY A 104 -13.71 -9.94 15.08
C GLY A 104 -15.19 -9.64 15.33
N PRO A 105 -15.79 -10.02 16.46
CA PRO A 105 -17.21 -9.78 16.73
C PRO A 105 -17.58 -8.28 16.75
N GLN A 106 -16.66 -7.44 17.21
CA GLN A 106 -16.84 -5.98 17.20
C GLN A 106 -16.75 -5.43 15.77
N LEU A 107 -15.87 -5.99 14.95
CA LEU A 107 -15.78 -5.68 13.53
C LEU A 107 -17.00 -6.18 12.76
N ALA A 108 -17.54 -7.35 13.08
CA ALA A 108 -18.76 -7.91 12.48
C ALA A 108 -19.98 -7.03 12.74
N SER A 109 -20.03 -6.36 13.90
CA SER A 109 -21.07 -5.37 14.21
C SER A 109 -20.97 -4.10 13.34
N ARG A 110 -19.76 -3.76 12.87
CA ARG A 110 -19.51 -2.58 12.02
C ARG A 110 -19.57 -2.90 10.53
N TYR A 111 -19.08 -4.07 10.14
CA TYR A 111 -19.01 -4.58 8.78
C TYR A 111 -19.78 -5.90 8.76
N PRO A 112 -21.12 -5.86 8.63
CA PRO A 112 -21.94 -7.05 8.67
C PRO A 112 -21.55 -7.98 7.52
N ILE A 113 -21.35 -9.25 7.86
CA ILE A 113 -21.00 -10.31 6.95
C ILE A 113 -22.23 -11.19 6.68
N GLU A 114 -22.48 -11.48 5.41
CA GLU A 114 -23.56 -12.41 4.99
C GLU A 114 -23.02 -13.84 4.81
N GLY A 115 -21.70 -13.99 4.73
CA GLY A 115 -21.04 -15.28 4.58
C GLY A 115 -19.51 -15.17 4.58
N TYR A 116 -18.83 -16.32 4.56
CA TYR A 116 -17.36 -16.39 4.57
C TYR A 116 -16.78 -17.00 3.28
N PRO A 117 -15.63 -16.51 2.80
CA PRO A 117 -15.03 -15.23 3.19
C PRO A 117 -15.87 -14.05 2.67
N THR A 118 -15.70 -12.89 3.28
CA THR A 118 -16.13 -11.61 2.71
C THR A 118 -14.90 -10.72 2.53
N LEU A 119 -14.72 -10.18 1.32
CA LEU A 119 -13.59 -9.32 0.98
C LEU A 119 -14.03 -7.86 1.01
N PHE A 120 -13.67 -7.15 2.08
CA PHE A 120 -14.01 -5.75 2.24
C PHE A 120 -12.89 -4.85 1.70
N PHE A 121 -13.30 -3.73 1.10
CA PHE A 121 -12.43 -2.61 0.77
C PHE A 121 -12.91 -1.39 1.54
N VAL A 122 -12.07 -0.90 2.45
CA VAL A 122 -12.42 0.14 3.42
C VAL A 122 -11.45 1.31 3.30
N ASP A 123 -11.94 2.54 3.29
CA ASP A 123 -11.06 3.71 3.26
C ASP A 123 -10.36 3.95 4.62
N GLY A 124 -9.40 4.88 4.65
CA GLY A 124 -8.71 5.22 5.90
C GLY A 124 -9.64 5.73 7.01
N ASN A 125 -10.83 6.25 6.69
CA ASN A 125 -11.81 6.69 7.67
C ASN A 125 -12.68 5.56 8.23
N GLY A 126 -12.49 4.34 7.74
CA GLY A 126 -13.30 3.19 8.14
C GLY A 126 -14.62 3.09 7.36
N LYS A 127 -14.81 3.88 6.30
CA LYS A 127 -16.00 3.81 5.46
C LYS A 127 -15.84 2.69 4.44
N LEU A 128 -16.88 1.87 4.30
CA LEU A 128 -16.93 0.83 3.28
C LEU A 128 -16.93 1.46 1.88
N VAL A 129 -15.99 1.05 1.04
CA VAL A 129 -15.88 1.42 -0.37
C VAL A 129 -16.65 0.42 -1.22
N THR A 130 -16.35 -0.87 -1.04
CA THR A 130 -17.06 -1.98 -1.67
C THR A 130 -16.82 -3.27 -0.91
N THR A 131 -17.63 -4.28 -1.19
CA THR A 131 -17.43 -5.64 -0.72
C THR A 131 -17.53 -6.64 -1.87
N HIS A 132 -16.96 -7.83 -1.68
CA HIS A 132 -17.20 -9.01 -2.49
C HIS A 132 -17.54 -10.18 -1.56
N LEU A 133 -18.73 -10.77 -1.76
CA LEU A 133 -19.17 -11.94 -1.01
C LEU A 133 -18.59 -13.21 -1.63
N GLY A 134 -17.99 -14.05 -0.80
CA GLY A 134 -17.42 -15.31 -1.22
C GLY A 134 -15.98 -15.20 -1.74
N ALA A 135 -15.40 -16.37 -1.97
CA ALA A 135 -13.99 -16.50 -2.30
C ALA A 135 -13.76 -16.37 -3.82
N ILE A 136 -12.74 -15.61 -4.21
CA ILE A 136 -12.28 -15.53 -5.61
C ILE A 136 -11.10 -16.48 -5.75
N MET A 137 -11.28 -17.55 -6.53
CA MET A 137 -10.27 -18.61 -6.71
C MET A 137 -9.30 -18.35 -7.86
N ASP A 138 -9.58 -17.35 -8.71
CA ASP A 138 -8.70 -16.91 -9.78
C ASP A 138 -7.93 -15.63 -9.39
N GLY A 139 -6.60 -15.71 -9.40
CA GLY A 139 -5.73 -14.57 -9.03
C GLY A 139 -5.89 -13.35 -9.92
N PRO A 140 -5.87 -13.50 -11.27
CA PRO A 140 -6.16 -12.41 -12.19
C PRO A 140 -7.52 -11.75 -11.98
N GLU A 141 -8.57 -12.52 -11.68
CA GLU A 141 -9.88 -12.00 -11.33
C GLU A 141 -9.86 -11.17 -10.05
N LEU A 142 -9.17 -11.63 -9.00
CA LEU A 142 -9.00 -10.86 -7.77
C LEU A 142 -8.29 -9.52 -8.03
N ILE A 143 -7.25 -9.52 -8.87
CA ILE A 143 -6.55 -8.30 -9.29
C ILE A 143 -7.48 -7.39 -10.10
N LYS A 144 -8.27 -7.94 -11.02
CA LYS A 144 -9.24 -7.18 -11.83
C LYS A 144 -10.28 -6.50 -10.94
N PHE A 145 -10.82 -7.21 -9.96
CA PHE A 145 -11.75 -6.66 -8.98
C PHE A 145 -11.10 -5.51 -8.21
N ALA A 146 -9.89 -5.72 -7.69
CA ALA A 146 -9.16 -4.71 -6.91
C ALA A 146 -8.80 -3.46 -7.74
N LYS A 147 -8.48 -3.60 -9.03
CA LYS A 147 -8.31 -2.47 -9.96
C LYS A 147 -9.59 -1.67 -10.13
N ALA A 148 -10.75 -2.33 -10.22
CA ALA A 148 -12.02 -1.64 -10.31
C ALA A 148 -12.33 -0.81 -9.05
N VAL A 149 -11.87 -1.23 -7.87
CA VAL A 149 -12.00 -0.45 -6.63
C VAL A 149 -11.20 0.85 -6.69
N THR A 150 -9.96 0.78 -7.17
CA THR A 150 -9.06 1.96 -7.23
C THR A 150 -9.40 2.94 -8.37
N GLY A 151 -10.07 2.45 -9.43
CA GLY A 151 -10.51 3.25 -10.57
C GLY A 151 -11.83 4.00 -10.37
N LYS A 152 -12.61 3.70 -9.34
CA LYS A 152 -13.84 4.44 -8.98
C LYS A 152 -13.47 5.73 -8.27
N LYS A 153 -13.07 6.75 -9.03
CA LYS A 153 -13.00 8.14 -8.56
C LYS A 153 -14.16 8.95 -9.11
#